data_AF-A0A066TPR5-F1
#
_entry.id   AF-A0A066TPR5-F1
#
_cell.length_a   1.000
_cell.length_b   1.000
_cell.length_c   1.000
_cell.angle_alpha   90.00
_cell.angle_beta   90.00
_cell.angle_gamma   90.00
#
_symmetry.space_group_name_H-M   'P 1'
#
loop_
_entity.id
_entity.type
_entity.pdbx_description
1 polymer ?
#
loop_
_entity_poly.entity_id
_entity_poly.type
_entity_poly.pdbx_seq_one_letter_code
_entity_poly.pdbx_strand_id
1 'polypeptide(L)'
;MDQVLGQVLRNAVWERLDMLTDLANRADAQSLVSVARSELPRLTEAWRAMLKMHEPDERGDCPTCSTRWHRCKAPCSVWQVAHEHLVAGGLAPQQQSATDSRLQGRRKSPISAHPAPTAAETTGRHALVNPRRAVTA
;
A
#
# COMPACT_ATOMS: atom_id res chain seq x y z
N MET A 1 -27.73 -22.36 2.01
CA MET A 1 -26.80 -22.25 0.86
C MET A 1 -25.58 -23.07 1.20
N ASP A 2 -25.02 -23.82 0.26
CA ASP A 2 -23.84 -24.64 0.52
C ASP A 2 -22.62 -23.79 0.91
N GLN A 3 -21.83 -24.27 1.88
CA GLN A 3 -20.69 -23.51 2.44
C GLN A 3 -19.58 -23.31 1.40
N VAL A 4 -19.39 -24.27 0.48
CA VAL A 4 -18.42 -24.19 -0.62
C VAL A 4 -18.86 -23.12 -1.62
N LEU A 5 -20.12 -23.13 -2.04
CA LEU A 5 -20.67 -22.09 -2.94
C LEU A 5 -20.51 -20.69 -2.35
N GLY A 6 -20.82 -20.52 -1.06
CA GLY A 6 -20.63 -19.25 -0.36
C GLY A 6 -19.17 -18.78 -0.33
N GLN A 7 -18.20 -19.70 -0.25
CA GLN A 7 -16.78 -19.35 -0.28
C GLN A 7 -16.31 -19.00 -1.70
N VAL A 8 -16.71 -19.76 -2.72
CA VAL A 8 -16.37 -19.50 -4.13
C VAL A 8 -16.85 -18.11 -4.55
N LEU A 9 -18.08 -17.74 -4.20
CA LEU A 9 -18.61 -16.40 -4.49
C LEU A 9 -17.81 -15.28 -3.81
N ARG A 10 -17.36 -15.47 -2.57
CA ARG A 10 -16.50 -14.48 -1.88
C ARG A 10 -15.13 -14.35 -2.53
N ASN A 11 -14.49 -15.47 -2.87
CA ASN A 11 -13.18 -15.46 -3.52
C ASN A 11 -13.24 -14.73 -4.87
N ALA A 12 -14.23 -15.05 -5.72
CA ALA A 12 -14.39 -14.41 -7.03
C ALA A 12 -14.62 -12.89 -6.95
N VAL A 13 -15.27 -12.39 -5.88
CA VAL A 13 -15.40 -10.95 -5.63
C VAL A 13 -14.05 -10.32 -5.28
N TRP A 14 -13.27 -10.94 -4.38
CA TRP A 14 -11.93 -10.44 -4.04
C TRP A 14 -10.98 -10.46 -5.24
N GLU A 15 -10.89 -11.58 -5.96
CA GLU A 15 -10.08 -11.70 -7.18
C GLU A 15 -10.42 -10.64 -8.23
N ARG A 16 -11.71 -10.26 -8.37
CA ARG A 16 -12.12 -9.17 -9.26
C ARG A 16 -11.65 -7.80 -8.76
N LEU A 17 -11.72 -7.53 -7.46
CA LEU A 17 -11.25 -6.26 -6.88
C LEU A 17 -9.72 -6.13 -6.97
N ASP A 18 -8.99 -7.21 -6.74
CA ASP A 18 -7.53 -7.27 -6.87
C ASP A 18 -7.11 -7.05 -8.33
N MET A 19 -7.76 -7.72 -9.29
CA MET A 19 -7.52 -7.50 -10.72
C MET A 19 -7.75 -6.04 -11.14
N LEU A 20 -8.82 -5.39 -10.67
CA LEU A 20 -9.07 -3.96 -10.95
C LEU A 20 -8.00 -3.06 -10.34
N THR A 21 -7.47 -3.42 -9.18
CA THR A 21 -6.37 -2.72 -8.51
C THR A 21 -5.05 -2.89 -9.26
N ASP A 22 -4.72 -4.10 -9.73
CA ASP A 22 -3.54 -4.34 -10.56
C ASP A 22 -3.62 -3.58 -11.90
N LEU A 23 -4.78 -3.56 -12.55
CA LEU A 23 -5.00 -2.76 -13.76
C LEU A 23 -4.78 -1.27 -13.48
N ALA A 24 -5.35 -0.72 -12.41
CA ALA A 24 -5.18 0.69 -12.02
C ALA A 24 -3.70 1.08 -11.78
N ASN A 25 -2.88 0.16 -11.29
CA ASN A 25 -1.47 0.40 -10.96
C ASN A 25 -0.49 0.13 -12.12
N ARG A 26 -0.86 -0.69 -13.12
CA ARG A 26 0.09 -1.23 -14.11
C ARG A 26 -0.29 -0.99 -15.57
N ALA A 27 -1.55 -0.73 -15.87
CA ALA A 27 -2.00 -0.54 -17.25
C ALA A 27 -1.54 0.80 -17.83
N ASP A 28 -1.37 0.85 -19.15
CA ASP A 28 -1.10 2.11 -19.85
C ASP A 28 -2.34 3.03 -19.84
N ALA A 29 -2.14 4.32 -20.16
CA ALA A 29 -3.19 5.33 -20.10
C ALA A 29 -4.42 5.02 -20.98
N GLN A 30 -4.25 4.39 -22.14
CA GLN A 30 -5.37 4.08 -23.05
C GLN A 30 -6.17 2.88 -22.52
N SER A 31 -5.49 1.88 -21.97
CA SER A 31 -6.11 0.76 -21.26
C SER A 31 -6.84 1.25 -20.01
N LEU A 32 -6.24 2.14 -19.20
CA LEU A 32 -6.86 2.74 -18.01
C LEU A 32 -8.16 3.50 -18.34
N VAL A 33 -8.17 4.33 -19.40
CA VAL A 33 -9.39 5.03 -19.83
C VAL A 33 -10.49 4.05 -20.26
N SER A 34 -10.12 2.94 -20.89
CA SER A 34 -11.06 1.90 -21.33
C SER A 34 -11.66 1.16 -20.13
N VAL A 35 -10.83 0.75 -19.16
CA VAL A 35 -11.25 0.11 -17.90
C VAL A 35 -12.12 1.07 -17.07
N ALA A 36 -11.70 2.33 -16.90
CA ALA A 36 -12.48 3.33 -16.16
C ALA A 36 -13.89 3.50 -16.74
N ARG A 37 -14.04 3.50 -18.07
CA ARG A 37 -15.34 3.60 -18.75
C ARG A 37 -16.23 2.37 -18.56
N SER A 38 -15.67 1.16 -18.49
CA SER A 38 -16.48 -0.06 -18.28
C SER A 38 -16.78 -0.35 -16.81
N GLU A 39 -15.87 -0.01 -15.90
CA GLU A 39 -15.92 -0.44 -14.51
C GLU A 39 -16.47 0.61 -13.54
N LEU A 40 -16.21 1.91 -13.74
CA LEU A 40 -16.77 2.94 -12.87
C LEU A 40 -18.31 2.91 -12.82
N PRO A 41 -19.05 2.74 -13.94
CA PRO A 41 -20.50 2.58 -13.89
C PRO A 41 -20.92 1.41 -13.00
N ARG A 42 -20.33 0.23 -13.23
CA ARG A 42 -20.60 -1.01 -12.47
C ARG A 42 -20.31 -0.88 -10.98
N LEU A 43 -19.18 -0.25 -10.62
CA LEU A 43 -18.80 0.00 -9.23
C LEU A 43 -19.77 0.99 -8.56
N THR A 44 -20.17 2.07 -9.25
CA THR A 44 -21.16 3.01 -8.69
C THR A 44 -22.55 2.38 -8.54
N GLU A 45 -22.95 1.49 -9.44
CA GLU A 45 -24.19 0.70 -9.33
C GLU A 45 -24.13 -0.26 -8.13
N ALA A 46 -23.02 -0.98 -7.95
CA ALA A 46 -22.81 -1.86 -6.80
C ALA A 46 -22.87 -1.09 -5.47
N TRP A 47 -22.22 0.07 -5.37
CA TRP A 47 -22.31 0.96 -4.20
C TRP A 47 -23.74 1.45 -3.96
N ARG A 48 -24.46 1.92 -5.00
CA ARG A 48 -25.87 2.34 -4.85
C ARG A 48 -26.76 1.19 -4.38
N ALA A 49 -26.61 -0.01 -4.94
CA ALA A 49 -27.38 -1.19 -4.56
C ALA A 49 -27.11 -1.59 -3.10
N MET A 50 -25.85 -1.58 -2.67
CA MET A 50 -25.47 -1.86 -1.29
C MET A 50 -26.01 -0.80 -0.32
N LEU A 51 -25.79 0.49 -0.61
CA LEU A 51 -26.23 1.58 0.25
C LEU A 51 -27.76 1.64 0.40
N LYS A 52 -28.51 1.33 -0.67
CA LYS A 52 -29.98 1.26 -0.63
C LYS A 52 -30.49 0.21 0.37
N MET A 53 -29.83 -0.94 0.49
CA MET A 53 -30.20 -1.93 1.52
C MET A 53 -29.95 -1.42 2.94
N HIS A 54 -29.01 -0.49 3.10
CA HIS A 54 -28.61 0.11 4.37
C HIS A 54 -29.25 1.49 4.63
N GLU A 55 -30.23 1.92 3.83
CA GLU A 55 -31.01 3.14 4.12
C GLU A 55 -31.72 3.00 5.49
N PRO A 56 -31.75 4.05 6.32
CA PRO A 56 -32.50 4.02 7.58
C PRO A 56 -33.99 3.75 7.35
N ASP A 57 -34.57 2.90 8.21
CA ASP A 57 -36.02 2.72 8.30
C ASP A 57 -36.72 3.95 8.91
N GLU A 58 -38.05 3.89 9.05
CA GLU A 58 -38.88 4.94 9.66
C GLU A 58 -38.45 5.34 11.09
N ARG A 59 -37.62 4.51 11.75
CA ARG A 59 -37.12 4.70 13.12
C ARG A 59 -35.65 5.14 13.12
N GLY A 60 -35.02 5.33 11.96
CA GLY A 60 -33.60 5.61 11.80
C GLY A 60 -32.68 4.42 12.06
N ASP A 61 -33.23 3.20 12.17
CA ASP A 61 -32.44 1.97 12.30
C ASP A 61 -32.02 1.48 10.90
N CYS A 62 -30.80 0.97 10.74
CA CYS A 62 -30.41 0.26 9.53
C CYS A 62 -31.05 -1.14 9.53
N PRO A 63 -31.87 -1.51 8.53
CA PRO A 63 -32.62 -2.77 8.54
C PRO A 63 -31.74 -4.00 8.32
N THR A 64 -30.63 -3.87 7.59
CA THR A 64 -29.68 -4.97 7.34
C THR A 64 -28.71 -5.21 8.50
N CYS A 65 -28.29 -4.16 9.21
CA CYS A 65 -27.38 -4.29 10.36
C CYS A 65 -28.12 -4.56 11.69
N SER A 66 -29.39 -4.18 11.79
CA SER A 66 -30.21 -4.45 12.99
C SER A 66 -30.70 -5.89 13.01
N THR A 67 -30.80 -6.46 14.20
CA THR A 67 -31.40 -7.76 14.47
C THR A 67 -32.51 -7.62 15.50
N ARG A 68 -33.21 -8.73 15.82
CA ARG A 68 -34.23 -8.73 16.88
C ARG A 68 -33.70 -8.30 18.25
N TRP A 69 -32.40 -8.49 18.51
CA TRP A 69 -31.76 -8.25 19.81
C TRP A 69 -30.77 -7.08 19.83
N HIS A 70 -30.44 -6.50 18.67
CA HIS A 70 -29.50 -5.39 18.55
C HIS A 70 -29.99 -4.39 17.50
N ARG A 71 -30.06 -3.10 17.86
CA ARG A 71 -30.42 -2.02 16.94
C ARG A 71 -29.17 -1.24 16.55
N CYS A 72 -28.96 -1.10 15.25
CA CYS A 72 -27.87 -0.32 14.66
C CYS A 72 -28.46 0.92 14.00
N LYS A 73 -28.10 2.13 14.46
CA LYS A 73 -28.55 3.39 13.85
C LYS A 73 -27.80 3.68 12.56
N ALA A 74 -28.48 4.34 11.62
CA ALA A 74 -27.80 4.97 10.49
C ALA A 74 -27.11 6.28 10.92
N PRO A 75 -25.94 6.64 10.34
CA PRO A 75 -25.15 5.85 9.40
C PRO A 75 -24.42 4.68 10.08
N CYS A 76 -24.68 3.45 9.60
CA CYS A 76 -24.00 2.25 10.07
C CYS A 76 -22.59 2.13 9.44
N SER A 77 -21.83 1.11 9.82
CA SER A 77 -20.45 0.89 9.31
C SER A 77 -20.35 0.88 7.78
N VAL A 78 -21.32 0.34 7.05
CA VAL A 78 -21.35 0.38 5.58
C VAL A 78 -21.41 1.81 5.02
N TRP A 79 -22.18 2.71 5.65
CA TRP A 79 -22.21 4.13 5.29
C TRP A 79 -20.90 4.85 5.67
N GLN A 80 -20.25 4.46 6.77
CA GLN A 80 -18.95 5.00 7.17
C GLN A 80 -17.86 4.62 6.15
N VAL A 81 -17.79 3.35 5.74
CA VAL A 81 -16.86 2.87 4.70
C VAL A 81 -17.14 3.55 3.35
N ALA A 82 -18.42 3.72 2.98
CA ALA A 82 -18.78 4.43 1.75
C ALA A 82 -18.35 5.90 1.79
N HIS A 83 -18.56 6.60 2.91
CA HIS A 83 -18.09 7.97 3.09
C HIS A 83 -16.56 8.05 2.96
N GLU A 84 -15.82 7.15 3.61
CA GLU A 84 -14.37 7.12 3.54
C GLU A 84 -13.85 6.94 2.10
N HIS A 85 -14.34 5.94 1.38
CA HIS A 85 -13.80 5.60 0.05
C HIS A 85 -14.41 6.38 -1.13
N LEU A 86 -15.61 6.96 -0.99
CA LEU A 86 -16.27 7.73 -2.06
C LEU A 86 -16.20 9.25 -1.86
N VAL A 87 -16.04 9.73 -0.62
CA VAL A 87 -16.07 11.16 -0.30
C VAL A 87 -14.74 11.63 0.30
N ALA A 88 -14.29 11.05 1.41
CA ALA A 88 -13.09 11.52 2.12
C ALA A 88 -11.79 11.23 1.33
N GLY A 89 -11.69 10.06 0.69
CA GLY A 89 -10.60 9.71 -0.23
C GLY A 89 -10.78 10.24 -1.66
N GLY A 90 -11.86 10.97 -1.95
CA GLY A 90 -12.19 11.42 -3.30
C GLY A 90 -11.41 12.66 -3.75
N LEU A 91 -10.82 12.59 -4.95
CA LEU A 91 -10.27 13.72 -5.73
C LEU A 91 -8.95 14.38 -5.26
N ALA A 92 -8.19 13.78 -4.34
CA ALA A 92 -6.81 14.21 -4.11
C ALA A 92 -5.91 13.85 -5.32
N PRO A 93 -5.21 14.80 -5.97
CA PRO A 93 -4.18 14.47 -6.95
C PRO A 93 -3.05 13.71 -6.24
N GLN A 94 -2.64 12.57 -6.79
CA GLN A 94 -1.64 11.68 -6.18
C GLN A 94 -0.20 12.25 -6.35
N GLN A 95 0.08 13.42 -5.79
CA GLN A 95 1.41 14.01 -5.70
C GLN A 95 2.15 13.56 -4.43
N GLN A 96 2.21 12.25 -4.18
CA GLN A 96 3.00 11.64 -3.12
C GLN A 96 4.30 11.02 -3.67
N SER A 97 5.07 11.81 -4.42
CA SER A 97 6.28 11.35 -5.11
C SER A 97 7.33 12.45 -5.35
N ALA A 98 7.56 13.33 -4.37
CA ALA A 98 8.63 14.34 -4.47
C ALA A 98 9.25 14.86 -3.16
N THR A 99 8.51 14.90 -2.04
CA THR A 99 8.87 15.75 -0.90
C THR A 99 9.76 15.12 0.17
N ASP A 100 9.67 13.81 0.43
CA ASP A 100 10.36 13.18 1.56
C ASP A 100 11.87 12.93 1.32
N SER A 101 12.30 12.77 0.07
CA SER A 101 13.71 12.50 -0.25
C SER A 101 14.68 13.65 0.05
N ARG A 102 14.19 14.86 0.37
CA ARG A 102 15.05 16.02 0.65
C ARG A 102 15.53 16.14 2.09
N LEU A 103 14.97 15.38 3.04
CA LEU A 103 15.31 15.52 4.47
C LEU A 103 16.40 14.56 4.98
N GLN A 104 16.73 13.51 4.24
CA GLN A 104 17.73 12.52 4.67
C GLN A 104 19.16 12.82 4.20
N GLY A 105 19.35 13.69 3.20
CA GLY A 105 20.66 13.97 2.57
C GLY A 105 21.62 14.90 3.32
N ARG A 106 21.35 15.29 4.59
CA ARG A 106 22.14 16.33 5.28
C ARG A 106 22.59 15.99 6.71
N ARG A 107 22.87 14.72 7.02
CA ARG A 107 23.72 14.38 8.17
C ARG A 107 25.20 14.42 7.75
N LYS A 108 25.86 15.52 8.10
CA LYS A 108 27.29 15.76 7.85
C LYS A 108 28.15 14.73 8.59
N SER A 109 29.06 14.07 7.89
CA SER A 109 30.17 13.35 8.52
C SER A 109 31.14 14.35 9.17
N PRO A 110 31.56 14.17 10.43
CA PRO A 110 32.71 14.89 10.97
C PRO A 110 34.01 14.31 10.40
N ILE A 111 34.93 15.19 10.04
CA ILE A 111 36.22 14.87 9.40
C ILE A 111 37.19 14.29 10.43
N SER A 112 37.88 13.20 10.08
CA SER A 112 38.99 12.66 10.87
C SER A 112 40.16 13.64 10.91
N ALA A 113 40.59 14.03 12.10
CA ALA A 113 41.82 14.78 12.32
C ALA A 113 42.95 13.81 12.72
N HIS A 114 43.94 13.63 11.83
CA HIS A 114 45.20 12.96 12.16
C HIS A 114 46.19 13.97 12.79
N PRO A 115 46.93 13.59 13.85
CA PRO A 115 48.24 14.14 14.14
C PRO A 115 49.35 13.35 13.43
N ALA A 116 50.46 14.04 13.13
CA ALA A 116 51.60 13.52 12.37
C ALA A 116 52.57 12.66 13.21
N PRO A 117 53.43 11.82 12.60
CA PRO A 117 54.37 10.96 13.31
C PRO A 117 55.69 11.65 13.70
N THR A 118 56.22 11.29 14.87
CA THR A 118 57.60 11.61 15.31
C THR A 118 58.50 10.37 15.23
N ALA A 119 59.78 10.56 14.90
CA ALA A 119 60.75 9.49 14.60
C ALA A 119 61.56 9.01 15.82
N ALA A 120 62.51 8.08 15.57
CA ALA A 120 63.36 7.30 16.51
C ALA A 120 62.61 6.14 17.24
N GLU A 121 63.17 4.97 17.59
CA GLU A 121 64.40 4.20 17.25
C GLU A 121 64.21 2.75 17.83
N THR A 122 64.91 1.65 17.51
CA THR A 122 65.97 1.28 16.52
C THR A 122 66.21 -0.24 16.49
N THR A 123 66.98 -0.77 15.52
CA THR A 123 67.50 -2.17 15.40
C THR A 123 66.53 -3.37 15.45
N GLY A 124 66.64 -4.30 14.49
CA GLY A 124 65.83 -5.53 14.47
C GLY A 124 66.09 -6.45 13.26
N ARG A 125 67.33 -6.90 13.10
CA ARG A 125 67.75 -7.86 12.06
C ARG A 125 66.97 -9.17 12.21
N HIS A 126 66.44 -9.75 11.12
CA HIS A 126 66.56 -11.16 10.71
C HIS A 126 65.61 -11.46 9.52
N ALA A 127 66.06 -12.33 8.61
CA ALA A 127 65.37 -12.63 7.35
C ALA A 127 64.42 -13.83 7.47
N LEU A 128 63.53 -14.03 6.48
CA LEU A 128 63.56 -15.17 5.55
C LEU A 128 62.34 -15.21 4.59
N VAL A 129 62.64 -15.43 3.31
CA VAL A 129 61.88 -16.23 2.32
C VAL A 129 60.45 -15.82 1.90
N ASN A 130 60.36 -15.47 0.61
CA ASN A 130 59.19 -15.65 -0.26
C ASN A 130 59.45 -16.90 -1.13
N PRO A 131 58.44 -17.75 -1.44
CA PRO A 131 57.99 -17.77 -2.84
C PRO A 131 56.48 -18.02 -3.05
N ARG A 132 55.89 -17.24 -3.98
CA ARG A 132 55.04 -17.63 -5.14
C ARG A 132 54.23 -18.95 -5.01
N ARG A 133 52.91 -18.99 -5.27
CA ARG A 133 52.19 -18.94 -6.57
C ARG A 133 50.71 -19.33 -6.27
N ALA A 134 49.66 -19.20 -7.09
CA ALA A 134 49.50 -18.91 -8.51
C ALA A 134 48.12 -18.23 -8.81
N VAL A 135 47.90 -17.84 -10.06
CA VAL A 135 46.67 -17.26 -10.63
C VAL A 135 45.93 -18.34 -11.46
N THR A 136 44.71 -18.03 -11.92
CA THR A 136 43.79 -18.79 -12.83
C THR A 136 42.84 -19.77 -12.14
N ALA A 137 41.59 -19.94 -12.58
CA ALA A 137 40.84 -19.30 -13.69
C ALA A 137 39.40 -18.96 -13.26
#